data_AF-A0A9D1VJB1-F1
#
_entry.id   AF-A0A9D1VJB1-F1
#
_cell.length_a   1.000
_cell.length_b   1.000
_cell.length_c   1.000
_cell.angle_alpha   90.00
_cell.angle_beta   90.00
_cell.angle_gamma   90.00
#
_symmetry.space_group_name_H-M   'P 1'
#
loop_
_entity.id
_entity.type
_entity.pdbx_description
1 polymer ?
#
loop_
_entity_poly.entity_id
_entity_poly.type
_entity_poly.pdbx_seq_one_letter_code
_entity_poly.pdbx_strand_id
1 'polypeptide(L)'
;MREKKFAGVANWRSRLFWEVLLAAVIFFLAIKPEEVQADLILEPEDQFYQAHADQCEYVDRNYYTDGSVDFWTAPNGRKKGSFPADTRLQITHVYTDSQGAQWGVFLEQESGWILMADVYLDYDSRQFREDHEEEILTGEEQVLAEGEKVVFWSYPCSGENWGTEELQQELKFSEFYTDDQERLWGNVGYYMGSRDFWICLSEPENQEIPMEEEPPKVPGQAVETQGETAEQENAVSEETLEKIKEQGSLPVWILVLPALLAVAVAGGCIWFFWLRKK
;
A
#
# COMPACT_ATOMS: atom_id res chain seq x y z
N MET A 1 42.37 4.51 66.82
CA MET A 1 41.22 3.58 66.84
C MET A 1 40.24 4.02 65.74
N ARG A 2 40.47 3.55 64.51
CA ARG A 2 39.62 3.79 63.32
C ARG A 2 38.83 2.51 63.10
N GLU A 3 37.51 2.60 62.99
CA GLU A 3 36.65 1.76 62.12
C GLU A 3 35.18 1.95 62.49
N LYS A 4 34.48 2.87 61.81
CA LYS A 4 33.01 2.89 61.66
C LYS A 4 32.63 3.72 60.43
N LYS A 5 32.96 3.27 59.22
CA LYS A 5 32.54 3.97 57.98
C LYS A 5 32.37 3.06 56.77
N PHE A 6 31.75 1.87 56.87
CA PHE A 6 31.48 1.08 55.64
C PHE A 6 30.14 0.33 55.57
N ALA A 7 29.25 0.41 56.56
CA ALA A 7 27.98 -0.32 56.51
C ALA A 7 26.85 0.36 55.69
N GLY A 8 26.94 1.67 55.40
CA GLY A 8 25.84 2.42 54.75
C GLY A 8 25.85 2.45 53.22
N VAL A 9 27.00 2.19 52.59
CA VAL A 9 27.18 2.41 51.14
C VAL A 9 26.68 1.22 50.30
N ALA A 10 26.69 0.00 50.87
CA ALA A 10 26.25 -1.21 50.17
C ALA A 10 24.72 -1.27 49.96
N ASN A 11 23.94 -0.81 50.96
CA ASN A 11 22.48 -0.84 50.90
C ASN A 11 21.86 0.23 50.00
N TRP A 12 22.55 1.34 49.75
CA TRP A 12 22.03 2.39 48.87
C TRP A 12 22.18 2.00 47.39
N ARG A 13 23.30 1.37 47.04
CA ARG A 13 23.54 0.86 45.67
C ARG A 13 22.62 -0.29 45.30
N SER A 14 22.30 -1.20 46.23
CA SER A 14 21.33 -2.27 45.97
C SER A 14 19.91 -1.75 45.84
N ARG A 15 19.52 -0.74 46.65
CA ARG A 15 18.21 -0.08 46.54
C ARG A 15 18.04 0.67 45.22
N LEU A 16 19.02 1.47 44.82
CA LEU A 16 19.02 2.14 43.52
C LEU A 16 18.98 1.14 42.36
N PHE A 17 19.72 0.03 42.46
CA PHE A 17 19.68 -1.02 41.45
C PHE A 17 18.30 -1.66 41.34
N TRP A 18 17.64 -1.95 42.46
CA TRP A 18 16.28 -2.50 42.47
C TRP A 18 15.22 -1.49 42.01
N GLU A 19 15.36 -0.20 42.33
CA GLU A 19 14.45 0.86 41.87
C GLU A 19 14.57 1.09 40.36
N VAL A 20 15.80 1.09 39.82
CA VAL A 20 16.03 1.19 38.36
C VAL A 20 15.52 -0.07 37.65
N LEU A 21 15.72 -1.26 38.22
CA LEU A 21 15.20 -2.50 37.66
C LEU A 21 13.65 -2.51 37.66
N LEU A 22 13.03 -2.03 38.74
CA LEU A 22 11.57 -1.92 38.85
C LEU A 22 11.02 -0.90 37.84
N ALA A 23 11.67 0.25 37.70
CA ALA A 23 11.30 1.27 36.70
C ALA A 23 11.44 0.75 35.27
N ALA A 24 12.50 -0.01 34.97
CA ALA A 24 12.68 -0.65 33.66
C ALA A 24 11.59 -1.70 33.39
N VAL A 25 11.22 -2.52 34.38
CA VAL A 25 10.14 -3.51 34.26
C VAL A 25 8.78 -2.83 34.03
N ILE A 26 8.50 -1.73 34.74
CA ILE A 26 7.28 -0.94 34.52
C ILE A 26 7.27 -0.30 33.12
N PHE A 27 8.41 0.20 32.66
CA PHE A 27 8.55 0.75 31.31
C PHE A 27 8.29 -0.32 30.23
N PHE A 28 8.82 -1.53 30.39
CA PHE A 28 8.54 -2.65 29.48
C PHE A 28 7.09 -3.16 29.56
N LEU A 29 6.44 -3.07 30.72
CA LEU A 29 5.02 -3.41 30.88
C LEU A 29 4.06 -2.33 30.33
N ALA A 30 4.53 -1.09 30.18
CA ALA A 30 3.77 0.00 29.58
C ALA A 30 3.83 0.02 28.05
N ILE A 31 4.76 -0.73 27.45
CA ILE A 31 4.75 -1.01 26.01
C ILE A 31 3.61 -2.00 25.77
N LYS A 32 2.46 -1.49 25.34
CA LYS A 32 1.40 -2.37 24.84
C LYS A 32 1.96 -3.11 23.63
N PRO A 33 1.90 -4.45 23.57
CA PRO A 33 2.11 -5.13 22.31
C PRO A 33 1.02 -4.62 21.37
N GLU A 34 1.43 -3.94 20.31
CA GLU A 34 0.57 -3.73 19.16
C GLU A 34 0.24 -5.13 18.64
N GLU A 35 -1.06 -5.43 18.55
CA GLU A 35 -1.50 -6.69 17.96
C GLU A 35 -1.15 -6.63 16.48
N VAL A 36 0.05 -7.12 16.13
CA VAL A 36 0.40 -7.37 14.74
C VAL A 36 -0.45 -8.56 14.31
N GLN A 37 -1.59 -8.25 13.70
CA GLN A 37 -2.40 -9.24 12.99
C GLN A 37 -1.55 -9.72 11.82
N ALA A 38 -0.94 -10.90 11.99
CA ALA A 38 -0.20 -11.57 10.94
C ALA A 38 -1.21 -12.16 9.96
N ASP A 39 -1.80 -11.30 9.15
CA ASP A 39 -2.46 -11.74 7.94
C ASP A 39 -1.45 -12.41 7.02
N LEU A 40 -1.89 -13.45 6.33
CA LEU A 40 -1.13 -14.03 5.24
C LEU A 40 -1.03 -12.98 4.14
N ILE A 41 0.02 -12.16 4.20
CA ILE A 41 0.40 -11.25 3.13
C ILE A 41 0.83 -12.13 1.95
N LEU A 42 0.11 -12.01 0.83
CA LEU A 42 0.50 -12.63 -0.42
C LEU A 42 1.73 -11.90 -0.95
N GLU A 43 2.91 -12.50 -0.79
CA GLU A 43 4.15 -11.97 -1.33
C GLU A 43 4.27 -12.24 -2.84
N PRO A 44 4.59 -11.22 -3.65
CA PRO A 44 4.85 -11.39 -5.07
C PRO A 44 6.00 -12.35 -5.37
N GLU A 45 5.77 -13.27 -6.31
CA GLU A 45 6.82 -14.07 -6.94
C GLU A 45 7.58 -13.24 -8.01
N ASP A 46 8.23 -12.15 -7.58
CA ASP A 46 9.02 -11.24 -8.42
C ASP A 46 10.46 -11.09 -7.90
N GLN A 47 11.45 -11.14 -8.79
CA GLN A 47 12.86 -11.10 -8.39
C GLN A 47 13.29 -9.75 -7.82
N PHE A 48 12.74 -8.64 -8.33
CA PHE A 48 13.06 -7.33 -7.79
C PHE A 48 12.45 -7.19 -6.40
N TYR A 49 11.17 -7.55 -6.25
CA TYR A 49 10.48 -7.56 -4.96
C TYR A 49 11.26 -8.37 -3.93
N GLN A 50 11.61 -9.63 -4.21
CA GLN A 50 12.33 -10.49 -3.26
C GLN A 50 13.69 -9.90 -2.82
N ALA A 51 14.35 -9.12 -3.68
CA ALA A 51 15.61 -8.47 -3.37
C ALA A 51 15.46 -7.15 -2.59
N HIS A 52 14.27 -6.53 -2.60
CA HIS A 52 13.97 -5.23 -2.00
C HIS A 52 12.71 -5.26 -1.12
N ALA A 53 12.34 -6.43 -0.60
CA ALA A 53 11.08 -6.61 0.12
C ALA A 53 11.02 -5.73 1.38
N ASP A 54 12.17 -5.47 2.01
CA ASP A 54 12.31 -4.59 3.17
C ASP A 54 12.11 -3.10 2.85
N GLN A 55 12.11 -2.73 1.57
CA GLN A 55 11.87 -1.38 1.05
C GLN A 55 10.49 -1.26 0.38
N CYS A 56 9.70 -2.34 0.36
CA CYS A 56 8.37 -2.34 -0.21
C CYS A 56 7.33 -2.20 0.91
N GLU A 57 6.36 -1.31 0.71
CA GLU A 57 5.26 -1.11 1.63
C GLU A 57 4.05 -1.91 1.17
N TYR A 58 3.43 -2.65 2.08
CA TYR A 58 2.22 -3.41 1.80
C TYR A 58 1.02 -2.46 1.72
N VAL A 59 0.22 -2.57 0.65
CA VAL A 59 -0.96 -1.72 0.43
C VAL A 59 -2.22 -2.53 0.20
N ASP A 60 -2.15 -3.55 -0.67
CA ASP A 60 -3.25 -4.44 -1.08
C ASP A 60 -4.56 -3.73 -1.44
N ARG A 61 -4.51 -2.92 -2.51
CA ARG A 61 -5.65 -2.12 -2.98
C ARG A 61 -5.86 -2.28 -4.48
N ASN A 62 -7.08 -2.04 -4.94
CA ASN A 62 -7.43 -2.08 -6.36
C ASN A 62 -7.25 -0.72 -7.00
N TYR A 63 -6.74 -0.72 -8.23
CA TYR A 63 -6.52 0.47 -9.04
C TYR A 63 -7.04 0.21 -10.45
N TYR A 64 -7.32 1.28 -11.20
CA TYR A 64 -7.70 1.20 -12.60
C TYR A 64 -6.84 2.10 -13.49
N THR A 65 -6.75 1.75 -14.76
CA THR A 65 -6.04 2.52 -15.79
C THR A 65 -6.96 3.53 -16.48
N ASP A 66 -6.52 4.79 -16.60
CA ASP A 66 -7.19 5.81 -17.41
C ASP A 66 -6.43 5.99 -18.73
N GLY A 67 -6.78 5.16 -19.72
CA GLY A 67 -6.05 5.06 -20.98
C GLY A 67 -5.05 3.91 -21.03
N SER A 68 -4.16 3.94 -22.02
CA SER A 68 -3.14 2.91 -22.18
C SER A 68 -1.98 3.16 -21.21
N VAL A 69 -1.77 2.25 -20.26
CA VAL A 69 -0.72 2.36 -19.25
C VAL A 69 0.32 1.27 -19.44
N ASP A 70 1.59 1.65 -19.41
CA ASP A 70 2.70 0.70 -19.55
C ASP A 70 2.94 -0.07 -18.25
N PHE A 71 3.54 -1.26 -18.36
CA PHE A 71 4.07 -1.98 -17.19
C PHE A 71 5.46 -2.52 -17.47
N TRP A 72 6.24 -2.71 -16.42
CA TRP A 72 7.68 -2.92 -16.46
C TRP A 72 8.10 -4.21 -15.76
N THR A 73 9.29 -4.71 -16.09
CA THR A 73 9.86 -5.91 -15.45
C THR A 73 10.33 -5.68 -14.01
N ALA A 74 10.59 -4.44 -13.65
CA ALA A 74 11.09 -3.98 -12.35
C ALA A 74 10.93 -2.44 -12.31
N PRO A 75 10.96 -1.78 -11.14
CA PRO A 75 11.08 -0.33 -11.03
C PRO A 75 12.27 0.19 -11.83
N ASN A 76 12.07 1.21 -12.66
CA ASN A 76 13.07 1.74 -13.60
C ASN A 76 13.66 0.70 -14.58
N GLY A 77 12.97 -0.43 -14.75
CA GLY A 77 13.36 -1.54 -15.59
C GLY A 77 12.92 -1.39 -17.04
N ARG A 78 12.86 -2.51 -17.77
CA ARG A 78 12.41 -2.53 -19.16
C ARG A 78 10.89 -2.55 -19.22
N LYS A 79 10.32 -1.83 -20.17
CA LYS A 79 8.90 -1.98 -20.53
C LYS A 79 8.64 -3.43 -20.95
N LYS A 80 7.62 -4.05 -20.35
CA LYS A 80 7.19 -5.42 -20.60
C LYS A 80 5.94 -5.45 -21.49
N GLY A 81 5.02 -4.52 -21.29
CA GLY A 81 3.80 -4.39 -22.08
C GLY A 81 3.00 -3.15 -21.71
N SER A 82 1.71 -3.16 -22.05
CA SER A 82 0.76 -2.11 -21.70
C SER A 82 -0.62 -2.72 -21.44
N PHE A 83 -1.37 -2.16 -20.49
CA PHE A 83 -2.78 -2.42 -20.27
C PHE A 83 -3.64 -1.38 -21.01
N PRO A 84 -4.81 -1.77 -21.55
CA PRO A 84 -5.77 -0.82 -22.09
C PRO A 84 -6.45 -0.02 -20.96
N ALA A 85 -7.27 0.97 -21.33
CA ALA A 85 -8.12 1.70 -20.39
C ALA A 85 -9.08 0.75 -19.65
N ASP A 86 -9.54 1.18 -18.47
CA ASP A 86 -10.51 0.48 -17.62
C ASP A 86 -10.03 -0.92 -17.17
N THR A 87 -8.72 -1.16 -17.16
CA THR A 87 -8.15 -2.38 -16.59
C THR A 87 -8.02 -2.22 -15.10
N ARG A 88 -8.70 -3.07 -14.32
CA ARG A 88 -8.53 -3.16 -12.87
C ARG A 88 -7.33 -4.04 -12.52
N LEU A 89 -6.52 -3.60 -11.57
CA LEU A 89 -5.30 -4.26 -11.11
C LEU A 89 -5.27 -4.22 -9.58
N GLN A 90 -5.01 -5.37 -8.95
CA GLN A 90 -4.70 -5.42 -7.53
C GLN A 90 -3.21 -5.15 -7.32
N ILE A 91 -2.89 -4.02 -6.69
CA ILE A 91 -1.52 -3.67 -6.27
C ILE A 91 -1.33 -4.14 -4.83
N THR A 92 -0.35 -5.02 -4.62
CA THR A 92 -0.10 -5.59 -3.29
C THR A 92 0.93 -4.82 -2.51
N HIS A 93 2.01 -4.39 -3.17
CA HIS A 93 3.07 -3.62 -2.54
C HIS A 93 3.49 -2.45 -3.41
N VAL A 94 4.05 -1.42 -2.78
CA VAL A 94 4.59 -0.23 -3.44
C VAL A 94 6.07 -0.09 -3.07
N TYR A 95 6.90 0.18 -4.07
CA TYR A 95 8.31 0.52 -3.91
C TYR A 95 8.54 1.98 -4.34
N THR A 96 9.14 2.79 -3.47
CA THR A 96 9.53 4.17 -3.78
C THR A 96 10.98 4.21 -4.23
N ASP A 97 11.23 4.66 -5.46
CA ASP A 97 12.58 4.75 -5.98
C ASP A 97 13.35 5.98 -5.48
N SER A 98 14.65 6.05 -5.80
CA SER A 98 15.52 7.17 -5.40
C SER A 98 15.11 8.55 -5.92
N GLN A 99 14.22 8.62 -6.92
CA GLN A 99 13.66 9.86 -7.47
C GLN A 99 12.29 10.20 -6.85
N GLY A 100 11.80 9.38 -5.91
CA GLY A 100 10.50 9.52 -5.25
C GLY A 100 9.34 8.92 -6.03
N ALA A 101 9.58 8.28 -7.18
CA ALA A 101 8.50 7.68 -7.95
C ALA A 101 8.07 6.36 -7.32
N GLN A 102 6.76 6.19 -7.15
CA GLN A 102 6.17 4.99 -6.56
C GLN A 102 5.82 3.96 -7.62
N TRP A 103 6.16 2.71 -7.36
CA TRP A 103 5.95 1.58 -8.25
C TRP A 103 5.15 0.50 -7.57
N GLY A 104 3.97 0.18 -8.09
CA GLY A 104 3.12 -0.88 -7.58
C GLY A 104 3.44 -2.22 -8.23
N VAL A 105 3.52 -3.28 -7.45
CA VAL A 105 3.57 -4.65 -7.97
C VAL A 105 2.17 -5.28 -7.97
N PHE A 106 1.73 -5.76 -9.12
CA PHE A 106 0.42 -6.40 -9.30
C PHE A 106 0.53 -7.92 -9.38
N LEU A 107 -0.50 -8.61 -8.88
CA LEU A 107 -0.62 -10.06 -8.90
C LEU A 107 -1.68 -10.52 -9.92
N GLU A 108 -1.32 -10.50 -11.20
CA GLU A 108 -2.16 -11.03 -12.28
C GLU A 108 -1.55 -12.32 -12.87
N GLN A 109 -2.02 -12.76 -14.05
CA GLN A 109 -1.42 -13.90 -14.79
C GLN A 109 0.07 -13.74 -15.08
N GLU A 110 0.56 -12.49 -15.08
CA GLU A 110 1.97 -12.15 -15.14
C GLU A 110 2.28 -11.10 -14.07
N SER A 111 3.29 -11.33 -13.23
CA SER A 111 3.78 -10.29 -12.32
C SER A 111 4.53 -9.20 -13.09
N GLY A 112 4.41 -7.98 -12.60
CA GLY A 112 5.06 -6.81 -13.16
C GLY A 112 4.91 -5.61 -12.23
N TRP A 113 5.59 -4.54 -12.62
CA TRP A 113 5.56 -3.27 -11.91
C TRP A 113 4.85 -2.23 -12.74
N ILE A 114 4.09 -1.35 -12.09
CA ILE A 114 3.38 -0.23 -12.73
C ILE A 114 3.71 1.06 -11.98
N LEU A 115 3.78 2.17 -12.70
CA LEU A 115 4.03 3.47 -12.11
C LEU A 115 2.73 3.95 -11.44
N MET A 116 2.75 4.19 -10.13
CA MET A 116 1.54 4.53 -9.37
C MET A 116 0.94 5.88 -9.80
N ALA A 117 1.74 6.75 -10.42
CA ALA A 117 1.26 8.00 -11.00
C ALA A 117 0.38 7.83 -12.25
N ASP A 118 0.42 6.65 -12.91
CA ASP A 118 -0.34 6.37 -14.13
C ASP A 118 -1.63 5.57 -13.89
N VAL A 119 -1.90 5.18 -12.64
CA VAL A 119 -3.10 4.45 -12.23
C VAL A 119 -3.87 5.25 -11.19
N TYR A 120 -5.16 4.97 -11.07
CA TYR A 120 -6.06 5.64 -10.15
C TYR A 120 -6.64 4.64 -9.17
N LEU A 121 -6.79 5.04 -7.92
CA LEU A 121 -7.39 4.19 -6.90
C LEU A 121 -8.84 3.87 -7.30
N ASP A 122 -9.21 2.58 -7.23
CA ASP A 122 -10.62 2.17 -7.21
C ASP A 122 -11.15 2.49 -5.81
N TYR A 123 -11.90 3.59 -5.69
CA TYR A 123 -12.25 4.21 -4.42
C TYR A 123 -12.90 3.21 -3.47
N ASP A 124 -12.30 3.04 -2.29
CA ASP A 124 -12.62 1.97 -1.36
C ASP A 124 -12.94 2.52 0.04
N SER A 125 -13.32 1.62 0.94
CA SER A 125 -13.61 1.92 2.34
C SER A 125 -12.47 2.61 3.08
N ARG A 126 -11.21 2.31 2.73
CA ARG A 126 -10.05 2.92 3.38
C ARG A 126 -9.96 4.39 2.98
N GLN A 127 -10.08 4.70 1.69
CA GLN A 127 -10.08 6.10 1.23
C GLN A 127 -11.26 6.87 1.78
N PHE A 128 -12.45 6.26 1.77
CA PHE A 128 -13.65 6.88 2.34
C PHE A 128 -13.44 7.28 3.80
N ARG A 129 -12.85 6.39 4.61
CA ARG A 129 -12.58 6.68 6.03
C ARG A 129 -11.56 7.80 6.23
N GLU A 130 -10.58 7.93 5.34
CA GLU A 130 -9.60 9.01 5.36
C GLU A 130 -10.27 10.35 4.99
N ASP A 131 -11.04 10.37 3.91
CA ASP A 131 -11.71 11.59 3.42
C ASP A 131 -12.81 12.08 4.39
N HIS A 132 -13.45 11.17 5.12
CA HIS A 132 -14.56 11.44 6.04
C HIS A 132 -14.20 11.21 7.52
N GLU A 133 -12.91 11.24 7.90
CA GLU A 133 -12.47 10.94 9.27
C GLU A 133 -13.21 11.78 10.32
N GLU A 134 -13.40 13.09 10.06
CA GLU A 134 -14.09 14.01 10.98
C GLU A 134 -15.60 13.76 11.09
N GLU A 135 -16.20 13.05 10.13
CA GLU A 135 -17.64 12.75 10.04
C GLU A 135 -17.98 11.39 10.65
N ILE A 136 -16.97 10.54 10.87
CA ILE A 136 -17.13 9.25 11.52
C ILE A 136 -17.06 9.44 13.03
N LEU A 137 -18.21 9.27 13.69
CA LEU A 137 -18.38 9.57 15.10
C LEU A 137 -18.62 8.32 15.93
N THR A 138 -18.04 8.28 17.13
CA THR A 138 -18.35 7.26 18.13
C THR A 138 -19.76 7.46 18.69
N GLY A 139 -20.54 6.38 18.79
CA GLY A 139 -21.91 6.40 19.29
C GLY A 139 -22.22 5.31 20.32
N GLU A 140 -23.50 5.15 20.67
CA GLU A 140 -23.97 4.01 21.44
C GLU A 140 -23.83 2.73 20.61
N GLU A 141 -23.39 1.64 21.24
CA GLU A 141 -23.17 0.36 20.56
C GLU A 141 -24.46 -0.13 19.90
N GLN A 142 -24.38 -0.46 18.61
CA GLN A 142 -25.45 -1.13 17.88
C GLN A 142 -25.05 -2.54 17.53
N VAL A 143 -26.02 -3.45 17.56
CA VAL A 143 -25.81 -4.88 17.34
C VAL A 143 -26.76 -5.36 16.26
N LEU A 144 -26.20 -5.98 15.22
CA LEU A 144 -26.96 -6.79 14.27
C LEU A 144 -26.86 -8.25 14.71
N ALA A 145 -28.00 -8.92 14.90
CA ALA A 145 -28.03 -10.28 15.42
C ALA A 145 -27.61 -11.32 14.37
N GLU A 146 -27.18 -12.49 14.84
CA GLU A 146 -27.04 -13.67 13.99
C GLU A 146 -28.37 -13.98 13.27
N GLY A 147 -28.29 -14.31 11.98
CA GLY A 147 -29.42 -14.60 11.10
C GLY A 147 -30.05 -13.38 10.43
N GLU A 148 -29.62 -12.16 10.74
CA GLU A 148 -30.06 -10.97 10.02
C GLU A 148 -29.49 -10.93 8.60
N LYS A 149 -30.27 -10.38 7.67
CA LYS A 149 -29.85 -10.18 6.29
C LYS A 149 -29.37 -8.76 6.12
N VAL A 150 -28.21 -8.63 5.51
CA VAL A 150 -27.51 -7.35 5.35
C VAL A 150 -26.92 -7.25 3.95
N VAL A 151 -26.74 -6.02 3.46
CA VAL A 151 -26.08 -5.74 2.19
C VAL A 151 -24.69 -5.18 2.47
N PHE A 152 -23.68 -5.71 1.78
CA PHE A 152 -22.30 -5.25 1.90
C PHE A 152 -21.98 -4.20 0.84
N TRP A 153 -21.64 -3.00 1.30
CA TRP A 153 -21.27 -1.86 0.46
C TRP A 153 -19.78 -1.62 0.52
N SER A 154 -19.17 -1.20 -0.59
CA SER A 154 -17.75 -0.82 -0.62
C SER A 154 -17.48 0.38 0.30
N TYR A 155 -18.35 1.37 0.29
CA TYR A 155 -18.39 2.52 1.18
C TYR A 155 -19.83 3.07 1.24
N PRO A 156 -20.18 3.93 2.22
CA PRO A 156 -21.51 4.53 2.31
C PRO A 156 -21.89 5.22 1.00
N CYS A 157 -23.11 4.96 0.51
CA CYS A 157 -23.65 5.55 -0.72
C CYS A 157 -22.74 5.37 -1.96
N SER A 158 -22.06 4.22 -2.09
CA SER A 158 -21.22 3.94 -3.27
C SER A 158 -21.99 3.61 -4.54
N GLY A 159 -23.27 3.26 -4.44
CA GLY A 159 -24.07 2.76 -5.56
C GLY A 159 -23.72 1.34 -6.02
N GLU A 160 -22.64 0.74 -5.49
CA GLU A 160 -22.20 -0.63 -5.77
C GLU A 160 -22.17 -1.47 -4.49
N ASN A 161 -22.81 -2.65 -4.52
CA ASN A 161 -22.80 -3.60 -3.40
C ASN A 161 -22.40 -5.01 -3.85
N TRP A 162 -21.96 -5.82 -2.89
CA TRP A 162 -21.52 -7.20 -3.10
C TRP A 162 -22.67 -8.22 -2.97
N GLY A 163 -23.91 -7.73 -2.86
CA GLY A 163 -25.11 -8.52 -2.64
C GLY A 163 -25.51 -8.64 -1.17
N THR A 164 -26.47 -9.53 -0.91
CA THR A 164 -27.02 -9.77 0.42
C THR A 164 -26.36 -10.98 1.08
N GLU A 165 -25.99 -10.82 2.34
CA GLU A 165 -25.44 -11.86 3.19
C GLU A 165 -26.34 -12.08 4.42
N GLU A 166 -26.43 -13.33 4.86
CA GLU A 166 -27.09 -13.68 6.13
C GLU A 166 -26.00 -13.83 7.21
N LEU A 167 -26.12 -13.08 8.30
CA LEU A 167 -25.12 -13.05 9.34
C LEU A 167 -25.02 -14.41 10.06
N GLN A 168 -23.81 -14.97 10.13
CA GLN A 168 -23.49 -16.22 10.82
C GLN A 168 -23.08 -15.99 12.28
N GLN A 169 -22.87 -14.73 12.66
CA GLN A 169 -22.57 -14.29 14.01
C GLN A 169 -23.00 -12.83 14.18
N GLU A 170 -23.20 -12.40 15.42
CA GLU A 170 -23.50 -10.99 15.71
C GLU A 170 -22.38 -10.05 15.24
N LEU A 171 -22.77 -8.87 14.77
CA LEU A 171 -21.86 -7.76 14.46
C LEU A 171 -22.15 -6.60 15.41
N LYS A 172 -21.09 -5.95 15.90
CA LYS A 172 -21.17 -4.82 16.82
C LYS A 172 -20.50 -3.61 16.22
N PHE A 173 -21.18 -2.48 16.35
CA PHE A 173 -20.76 -1.21 15.80
C PHE A 173 -20.69 -0.18 16.91
N SER A 174 -19.62 0.60 16.94
CA SER A 174 -19.44 1.71 17.88
C SER A 174 -19.00 3.01 17.21
N GLU A 175 -18.65 2.95 15.93
CA GLU A 175 -18.30 4.08 15.08
C GLU A 175 -19.28 4.11 13.91
N PHE A 176 -19.75 5.31 13.57
CA PHE A 176 -20.84 5.49 12.63
C PHE A 176 -20.59 6.66 11.70
N TYR A 177 -21.01 6.50 10.46
CA TYR A 177 -21.17 7.58 9.49
C TYR A 177 -22.68 7.80 9.26
N THR A 178 -23.10 9.06 9.11
CA THR A 178 -24.49 9.41 8.77
C THR A 178 -24.48 10.13 7.45
N ASP A 179 -25.20 9.60 6.46
CA ASP A 179 -25.26 10.21 5.14
C ASP A 179 -26.27 11.37 5.06
N ASP A 180 -26.31 12.03 3.90
CA ASP A 180 -27.19 13.17 3.62
C ASP A 180 -28.70 12.85 3.71
N GLN A 181 -29.05 11.56 3.64
CA GLN A 181 -30.42 11.08 3.80
C GLN A 181 -30.72 10.60 5.23
N GLU A 182 -29.85 10.94 6.19
CA GLU A 182 -29.92 10.56 7.60
C GLU A 182 -29.88 9.04 7.83
N ARG A 183 -29.34 8.26 6.88
CA ARG A 183 -29.12 6.83 7.09
C ARG A 183 -27.82 6.63 7.84
N LEU A 184 -27.87 5.72 8.81
CA LEU A 184 -26.74 5.39 9.65
C LEU A 184 -25.96 4.21 9.07
N TRP A 185 -24.65 4.34 9.02
CA TRP A 185 -23.74 3.35 8.45
C TRP A 185 -22.74 2.87 9.49
N GLY A 186 -22.44 1.57 9.48
CA GLY A 186 -21.41 0.95 10.30
C GLY A 186 -20.36 0.25 9.42
N ASN A 187 -19.09 0.48 9.74
CA ASN A 187 -17.97 -0.19 9.07
C ASN A 187 -17.68 -1.56 9.73
N VAL A 188 -17.31 -2.54 8.92
CA VAL A 188 -16.86 -3.86 9.34
C VAL A 188 -15.46 -4.10 8.76
N GLY A 189 -14.45 -4.10 9.63
CA GLY A 189 -13.06 -4.34 9.21
C GLY A 189 -12.81 -5.76 8.72
N TYR A 190 -13.42 -6.77 9.35
CA TYR A 190 -13.32 -8.16 8.92
C TYR A 190 -14.56 -8.99 9.31
N TYR A 191 -15.08 -9.75 8.36
CA TYR A 191 -16.13 -10.73 8.59
C TYR A 191 -16.05 -11.86 7.57
N MET A 192 -15.79 -13.08 8.04
CA MET A 192 -15.84 -14.32 7.23
C MET A 192 -15.04 -14.26 5.92
N GLY A 193 -13.90 -13.59 5.92
CA GLY A 193 -13.03 -13.45 4.75
C GLY A 193 -13.27 -12.17 3.94
N SER A 194 -14.39 -11.49 4.13
CA SER A 194 -14.63 -10.14 3.62
C SER A 194 -14.00 -9.10 4.54
N ARG A 195 -13.44 -8.03 3.96
CA ARG A 195 -12.72 -6.97 4.67
C ARG A 195 -13.26 -5.61 4.29
N ASP A 196 -13.12 -4.67 5.22
CA ASP A 196 -13.29 -3.24 5.02
C ASP A 196 -14.54 -2.90 4.19
N PHE A 197 -15.71 -3.30 4.67
CA PHE A 197 -16.99 -3.00 4.01
C PHE A 197 -17.95 -2.31 4.97
N TRP A 198 -19.04 -1.77 4.42
CA TRP A 198 -20.03 -1.01 5.17
C TRP A 198 -21.41 -1.64 5.09
N ILE A 199 -22.19 -1.46 6.16
CA ILE A 199 -23.61 -1.85 6.23
C ILE A 199 -24.43 -0.61 6.59
N CYS A 200 -25.50 -0.36 5.84
CA CYS A 200 -26.51 0.63 6.20
C CYS A 200 -27.37 0.08 7.35
N LEU A 201 -27.14 0.53 8.58
CA LEU A 201 -27.84 0.06 9.78
C LEU A 201 -29.32 0.50 9.81
N SER A 202 -29.63 1.64 9.19
CA SER A 202 -31.02 2.13 9.07
C SER A 202 -31.86 1.26 8.13
N GLU A 203 -31.24 0.71 7.09
CA GLU A 203 -31.92 -0.10 6.06
C GLU A 203 -31.04 -1.30 5.62
N PRO A 204 -30.82 -2.31 6.49
CA PRO A 204 -29.77 -3.33 6.27
C PRO A 204 -29.95 -4.18 5.01
N GLU A 205 -31.19 -4.43 4.59
CA GLU A 205 -31.52 -5.26 3.43
C GLU A 205 -31.62 -4.47 2.11
N ASN A 206 -31.48 -3.13 2.14
CA ASN A 206 -31.64 -2.30 0.95
C ASN A 206 -30.45 -2.47 0.01
N GLN A 207 -30.71 -2.92 -1.22
CA GLN A 207 -29.72 -3.12 -2.29
C GLN A 207 -29.68 -1.98 -3.30
N GLU A 208 -30.59 -1.02 -3.19
CA GLU A 208 -30.87 0.02 -4.20
C GLU A 208 -30.47 1.43 -3.71
N ILE A 209 -29.53 1.53 -2.76
CA ILE A 209 -28.96 2.81 -2.35
C ILE A 209 -28.08 3.32 -3.50
N PRO A 210 -28.41 4.47 -4.13
CA PRO A 210 -27.67 4.99 -5.27
C PRO A 210 -26.34 5.63 -4.84
N MET A 211 -25.47 5.87 -5.82
CA MET A 211 -24.29 6.70 -5.62
C MET A 211 -24.71 8.16 -5.39
N GLU A 212 -24.27 8.76 -4.29
CA GLU A 212 -24.61 10.16 -3.96
C GLU A 212 -23.57 11.15 -4.49
N GLU A 213 -22.29 10.83 -4.31
CA GLU A 213 -21.15 11.63 -4.79
C GLU A 213 -20.23 10.77 -5.64
N GLU A 214 -19.78 11.33 -6.78
CA GLU A 214 -18.74 10.68 -7.59
C GLU A 214 -17.40 10.91 -6.89
N PRO A 215 -16.69 9.83 -6.50
CA PRO A 215 -15.47 9.97 -5.72
C PRO A 215 -14.38 10.69 -6.54
N PRO A 216 -13.46 11.41 -5.86
CA PRO A 216 -12.36 12.07 -6.55
C PRO A 216 -11.47 11.03 -7.24
N LYS A 217 -10.96 11.38 -8.43
CA LYS A 217 -9.90 10.59 -9.08
C LYS A 217 -8.58 10.81 -8.33
N VAL A 218 -8.20 9.83 -7.51
CA VAL A 218 -6.93 9.84 -6.75
C VAL A 218 -5.87 9.05 -7.52
N PRO A 219 -4.80 9.69 -8.04
CA PRO A 219 -3.67 8.96 -8.61
C PRO A 219 -3.05 8.07 -7.54
N GLY A 220 -2.60 6.87 -7.91
CA GLY A 220 -2.03 5.93 -6.97
C GLY A 220 -0.80 6.45 -6.21
N GLN A 221 -0.03 7.36 -6.83
CA GLN A 221 1.12 8.01 -6.16
C GLN A 221 0.71 9.05 -5.10
N ALA A 222 -0.55 9.49 -5.11
CA ALA A 222 -1.08 10.45 -4.13
C ALA A 222 -1.77 9.76 -2.95
N VAL A 223 -1.92 8.43 -2.98
CA VAL A 223 -2.50 7.65 -1.90
C VAL A 223 -1.49 7.53 -0.78
N GLU A 224 -1.89 7.89 0.44
CA GLU A 224 -1.05 7.69 1.63
C GLU A 224 -0.88 6.19 1.90
N THR A 225 0.36 5.74 2.04
CA THR A 225 0.68 4.35 2.40
C THR A 225 0.77 4.22 3.92
N GLN A 226 0.44 3.03 4.44
CA GLN A 226 0.49 2.76 5.87
C GLN A 226 1.93 2.86 6.38
N GLY A 227 2.27 3.97 7.04
CA GLY A 227 3.58 4.20 7.65
C GLY A 227 4.20 5.56 7.37
N GLU A 228 3.69 6.32 6.40
CA GLU A 228 4.18 7.67 6.13
C GLU A 228 3.50 8.69 7.05
N THR A 229 4.26 9.25 7.99
CA THR A 229 3.81 10.45 8.73
C THR A 229 3.90 11.62 7.76
N ALA A 230 2.81 12.34 7.56
CA ALA A 230 2.67 13.49 6.66
C ALA A 230 3.80 14.53 6.82
N GLU A 231 4.92 14.31 6.12
CA GLU A 231 6.01 15.28 5.98
C GLU A 231 6.90 14.93 4.77
N GLN A 232 6.30 14.66 3.61
CA GLN A 232 7.05 14.68 2.34
C GLN A 232 6.22 15.25 1.19
N GLU A 233 6.07 16.57 1.20
CA GLU A 233 5.67 17.37 0.04
C GLU A 233 6.83 17.37 -0.99
N ASN A 234 7.03 16.24 -1.67
CA ASN A 234 7.86 16.13 -2.88
C ASN A 234 7.06 15.40 -3.95
N ALA A 235 6.00 16.04 -4.46
CA ALA A 235 5.32 15.57 -5.65
C ALA A 235 6.36 15.44 -6.79
N VAL A 236 6.58 14.20 -7.26
CA VAL A 236 7.49 13.94 -8.38
C VAL A 236 6.98 14.67 -9.62
N SER A 237 7.80 15.56 -10.19
CA SER A 237 7.39 16.34 -11.36
C SER A 237 7.13 15.45 -12.58
N GLU A 238 6.15 15.83 -13.42
CA GLU A 238 5.82 15.14 -14.68
C GLU A 238 7.06 14.91 -15.57
N GLU A 239 7.98 15.88 -15.63
CA GLU A 239 9.23 15.75 -16.41
C GLU A 239 10.09 14.56 -15.94
N THR A 240 10.12 14.30 -14.63
CA THR A 240 10.86 13.16 -14.05
C THR A 240 10.18 11.85 -14.42
N LEU A 241 8.84 11.79 -14.35
CA LEU A 241 8.07 10.60 -14.73
C LEU A 241 8.25 10.27 -16.22
N GLU A 242 8.23 11.27 -17.10
CA GLU A 242 8.48 11.08 -18.54
C GLU A 242 9.89 10.55 -18.81
N LYS A 243 10.93 11.10 -18.14
CA LYS A 243 12.30 10.58 -18.25
C LYS A 243 12.43 9.12 -17.83
N ILE A 244 11.74 8.73 -16.75
CA ILE A 244 11.69 7.34 -16.28
C ILE A 244 11.10 6.43 -17.37
N LYS A 245 9.97 6.84 -17.97
CA LYS A 245 9.30 6.10 -19.05
C LYS A 245 10.19 5.96 -20.29
N GLU A 246 10.85 7.05 -20.70
CA GLU A 246 11.78 7.04 -21.84
C GLU A 246 12.95 6.10 -21.61
N GLN A 247 13.58 6.10 -20.43
CA GLN A 247 14.71 5.25 -20.11
C GLN A 247 14.36 3.75 -20.24
N GLY A 248 13.20 3.34 -19.74
CA GLY A 248 12.71 1.95 -19.83
C GLY A 248 12.31 1.52 -21.25
N SER A 249 12.15 2.47 -22.18
CA SER A 249 11.79 2.25 -23.59
C SER A 249 12.98 2.13 -24.54
N LEU A 250 14.22 2.38 -24.07
CA LEU A 250 15.39 2.40 -24.93
C LEU A 250 15.69 1.03 -25.56
N PRO A 251 15.71 0.92 -26.90
CA PRO A 251 15.93 -0.34 -27.59
C PRO A 251 17.37 -0.88 -27.44
N VAL A 252 17.50 -2.21 -27.31
CA VAL A 252 18.77 -2.92 -27.02
C VAL A 252 19.88 -2.66 -28.04
N TRP A 253 19.53 -2.40 -29.30
CA TRP A 253 20.50 -2.09 -30.35
C TRP A 253 21.38 -0.85 -30.06
N ILE A 254 20.97 0.06 -29.17
CA ILE A 254 21.77 1.22 -28.75
C ILE A 254 23.00 0.77 -27.95
N LEU A 255 22.92 -0.34 -27.21
CA LEU A 255 24.05 -0.96 -26.52
C LEU A 255 24.89 -1.86 -27.44
N VAL A 256 24.29 -2.43 -28.49
CA VAL A 256 24.97 -3.34 -29.43
C VAL A 256 25.73 -2.57 -30.53
N LEU A 257 25.25 -1.40 -30.93
CA LEU A 257 25.87 -0.53 -31.94
C LEU A 257 27.34 -0.17 -31.62
N PRO A 258 27.68 0.28 -30.39
CA PRO A 258 29.06 0.58 -30.01
C PRO A 258 29.97 -0.65 -30.09
N ALA A 259 29.46 -1.82 -29.68
CA ALA A 259 30.21 -3.07 -29.73
C ALA A 259 30.46 -3.53 -31.18
N LEU A 260 29.44 -3.46 -32.05
CA LEU A 260 29.60 -3.77 -33.47
C LEU A 260 30.52 -2.78 -34.17
N LEU A 261 30.45 -1.50 -33.82
CA LEU A 261 31.32 -0.46 -34.37
C LEU A 261 32.77 -0.66 -33.91
N ALA A 262 33.00 -1.05 -32.64
CA ALA A 262 34.32 -1.41 -32.14
C ALA A 262 34.90 -2.63 -32.88
N VAL A 263 34.09 -3.66 -33.13
CA VAL A 263 34.50 -4.84 -33.91
C VAL A 263 34.82 -4.48 -35.35
N ALA A 264 34.00 -3.63 -35.99
CA ALA A 264 34.23 -3.17 -37.36
C ALA A 264 35.49 -2.31 -37.48
N VAL A 265 35.74 -1.40 -36.53
CA VAL A 265 36.95 -0.58 -36.46
C VAL A 265 38.18 -1.46 -36.23
N ALA A 266 38.10 -2.42 -35.30
CA ALA A 266 39.19 -3.38 -35.06
C ALA A 266 39.48 -4.23 -36.31
N GLY A 267 38.45 -4.76 -36.97
CA GLY A 267 38.57 -5.51 -38.22
C GLY A 267 39.16 -4.67 -39.36
N GLY A 268 38.73 -3.42 -39.50
CA GLY A 268 39.26 -2.48 -40.48
C GLY A 268 40.73 -2.15 -40.24
N CYS A 269 41.13 -1.94 -38.99
CA CYS A 269 42.54 -1.74 -38.60
C CYS A 269 43.40 -2.96 -38.92
N ILE A 270 42.94 -4.16 -38.58
CA ILE A 270 43.66 -5.41 -38.90
C ILE A 270 43.82 -5.56 -40.42
N TRP A 271 42.75 -5.37 -41.18
CA TRP A 271 42.80 -5.47 -42.64
C TRP A 271 43.75 -4.45 -43.26
N PHE A 272 43.68 -3.19 -42.85
CA PHE A 272 44.46 -2.10 -43.41
C PHE A 272 45.96 -2.20 -43.08
N PHE A 273 46.30 -2.57 -41.84
CA PHE A 273 47.69 -2.61 -41.38
C PHE A 273 48.40 -3.93 -41.65
N TRP A 274 47.68 -5.07 -41.60
CA TRP A 274 48.30 -6.40 -41.63
C TRP A 274 48.02 -7.21 -42.89
N LEU A 275 46.83 -7.07 -43.50
CA LEU A 275 46.46 -7.89 -44.67
C LEU A 275 46.69 -7.17 -46.00
N ARG A 276 46.57 -5.85 -46.05
CA ARG A 276 46.74 -5.07 -47.30
C ARG A 276 48.19 -4.95 -47.80
N LYS A 277 49.19 -5.25 -46.97
CA LYS A 277 50.63 -5.12 -47.29
C LYS A 277 51.32 -6.42 -47.69
N LYS A 278 50.58 -7.51 -47.91
CA LYS A 278 51.03 -8.69 -48.66
C LYS A 278 50.37 -8.71 -50.03
#